data_AF-A0A6G9AMP6-F1
#
_entry.id   AF-A0A6G9AMP6-F1
#
_cell.length_a   1.000
_cell.length_b   1.000
_cell.length_c   1.000
_cell.angle_alpha   90.00
_cell.angle_beta   90.00
_cell.angle_gamma   90.00
#
_symmetry.space_group_name_H-M   'P 1'
#
loop_
_entity.id
_entity.type
_entity.pdbx_description
1 polymer ?
#
loop_
_entity_poly.entity_id
_entity_poly.type
_entity_poly.pdbx_seq_one_letter_code
_entity_poly.pdbx_strand_id
1 'polypeptide(L)'
;MDDPAFPADEASPRRLILIYWKVELVMIATDQIAYFYTAHSLTYIYCQDARVYTSPVSLDELQKGLDADHFFRSNRQFLIAIRAIDRIF
;
A
#
# COMPACT_ATOMS: atom_id res chain seq x y z
N MET A 1 35.84 -0.73 -21.36
CA MET A 1 34.99 0.05 -22.27
C MET A 1 33.58 -0.41 -21.96
N ASP A 2 33.07 0.26 -20.94
CA ASP A 2 31.68 0.51 -20.56
C ASP A 2 30.65 -0.61 -20.81
N ASP A 3 30.33 -1.32 -19.73
CA ASP A 3 29.01 -1.92 -19.51
C ASP A 3 27.91 -0.86 -19.67
N PRO A 4 26.84 -1.16 -20.42
CA PRO A 4 25.53 -0.61 -20.11
C PRO A 4 24.65 -1.76 -19.62
N ALA A 5 24.92 -2.21 -18.40
CA ALA A 5 23.89 -2.88 -17.63
C ALA A 5 22.84 -1.83 -17.27
N PHE A 6 21.75 -1.76 -18.04
CA PHE A 6 20.50 -1.15 -17.58
C PHE A 6 19.60 -2.26 -17.01
N PRO A 7 19.71 -2.63 -15.72
CA PRO A 7 18.62 -3.32 -15.06
C PRO A 7 17.66 -2.26 -14.50
N ALA A 8 16.97 -1.54 -15.39
CA ALA A 8 15.85 -0.69 -14.97
C ALA A 8 14.58 -1.53 -15.04
N ASP A 9 14.44 -2.49 -14.12
CA ASP A 9 13.11 -2.92 -13.69
C ASP A 9 12.54 -1.75 -12.87
N GLU A 10 12.16 -0.69 -13.59
CA GLU A 10 11.53 0.48 -13.02
C GLU A 10 10.09 0.08 -12.75
N ALA A 11 9.92 -0.69 -11.67
CA ALA A 11 8.64 -0.98 -11.04
C ALA A 11 8.03 0.36 -10.63
N SER A 12 7.40 1.02 -11.59
CA SER A 12 6.75 2.31 -11.38
C SER A 12 5.78 2.13 -10.21
N PRO A 13 5.94 2.89 -9.13
CA PRO A 13 5.15 2.70 -7.92
C PRO A 13 3.68 2.82 -8.29
N ARG A 14 2.87 1.81 -7.93
CA ARG A 14 1.45 1.84 -8.29
C ARG A 14 0.81 2.99 -7.53
N ARG A 15 0.48 4.07 -8.24
CA ARG A 15 -0.22 5.23 -7.67
C ARG A 15 -1.65 4.92 -7.26
N LEU A 16 -2.23 3.85 -7.82
CA LEU A 16 -3.61 3.41 -7.58
C LEU A 16 -3.61 1.94 -7.15
N ILE A 17 -4.32 1.61 -6.08
CA ILE A 17 -4.63 0.24 -5.68
C ILE A 17 -6.08 -0.06 -6.05
N LEU A 18 -6.27 -1.21 -6.68
CA LEU A 18 -7.58 -1.78 -6.97
C LEU A 18 -8.02 -2.64 -5.78
N ILE A 19 -9.15 -2.27 -5.18
CA ILE A 19 -9.68 -2.97 -4.01
C ILE A 19 -11.09 -3.46 -4.31
N TYR A 20 -11.33 -4.74 -4.08
CA TYR A 20 -12.66 -5.32 -4.15
C TYR A 20 -13.42 -5.02 -2.86
N TRP A 21 -14.43 -4.15 -2.93
CA TRP A 21 -15.26 -3.80 -1.79
C TRP A 21 -16.70 -4.23 -2.01
N LYS A 22 -17.15 -5.23 -1.25
CA LYS A 22 -18.46 -5.90 -1.32
C LYS A 22 -18.76 -6.55 -2.68
N VAL A 23 -18.94 -5.74 -3.73
CA VAL A 23 -19.25 -6.15 -5.11
C VAL A 23 -18.61 -5.19 -6.13
N GLU A 24 -18.05 -4.07 -5.68
CA GLU A 24 -17.49 -3.03 -6.56
C GLU A 24 -15.96 -3.02 -6.49
N LEU A 25 -15.35 -2.75 -7.64
CA LEU A 25 -13.92 -2.52 -7.72
C LEU A 25 -13.66 -1.02 -7.51
N VAL A 26 -13.06 -0.68 -6.38
CA VAL A 26 -12.74 0.70 -6.04
C VAL A 26 -11.27 0.95 -6.33
N MET A 27 -10.99 2.02 -7.08
CA MET A 27 -9.64 2.53 -7.27
C MET A 27 -9.33 3.55 -6.18
N ILE A 28 -8.32 3.27 -5.39
CA ILE A 28 -7.89 4.16 -4.29
C ILE A 28 -6.47 4.61 -4.58
N ALA A 29 -6.25 5.91 -4.58
CA ALA A 29 -4.90 6.44 -4.68
C ALA A 29 -4.11 6.08 -3.41
N THR A 30 -2.87 5.65 -3.58
CA THR A 30 -1.98 5.34 -2.44
C THR A 30 -1.83 6.52 -1.50
N ASP A 31 -1.93 7.74 -2.04
CA ASP A 31 -1.91 8.98 -1.29
C ASP A 31 -3.06 9.17 -0.31
N GLN A 32 -4.22 8.57 -0.61
CA GLN A 32 -5.39 8.65 0.27
C GLN A 32 -5.36 7.57 1.35
N ILE A 33 -4.40 6.65 1.31
CA ILE A 33 -4.31 5.55 2.27
C ILE A 33 -3.54 6.04 3.50
N ALA A 34 -4.14 5.85 4.68
CA ALA A 34 -3.50 6.14 5.95
C ALA A 34 -2.65 4.95 6.42
N TYR A 35 -3.25 3.77 6.48
CA TYR A 35 -2.55 2.53 6.84
C TYR A 35 -3.32 1.29 6.38
N PHE A 36 -2.58 0.19 6.29
CA PHE A 36 -3.07 -1.16 6.07
C PHE A 36 -2.92 -1.97 7.35
N TYR A 37 -3.93 -2.78 7.62
CA TYR A 37 -3.98 -3.68 8.76
C TYR A 37 -4.41 -5.06 8.29
N THR A 38 -3.71 -6.13 8.65
CA THR A 38 -4.17 -7.49 8.32
C THR A 38 -4.60 -8.26 9.55
N ALA A 39 -5.80 -8.85 9.48
CA ALA A 39 -6.38 -9.70 10.51
C ALA A 39 -7.28 -10.77 9.87
N HIS A 40 -7.26 -11.98 10.44
CA HIS A 40 -8.07 -13.12 9.98
C HIS A 40 -7.95 -13.40 8.47
N SER A 41 -6.73 -13.28 7.92
CA SER A 41 -6.46 -13.44 6.47
C SER A 41 -7.12 -12.39 5.56
N LEU A 42 -7.65 -11.30 6.12
CA LEU A 42 -8.14 -10.14 5.40
C LEU A 42 -7.24 -8.95 5.67
N THR A 43 -7.01 -8.14 4.64
CA THR A 43 -6.31 -6.87 4.75
C THR A 43 -7.30 -5.73 4.69
N TYR A 44 -7.34 -4.95 5.76
CA TYR A 44 -8.08 -3.73 5.93
C TYR A 44 -7.24 -2.55 5.44
N ILE A 45 -7.84 -1.68 4.65
CA ILE A 45 -7.23 -0.48 4.10
C ILE A 45 -7.98 0.72 4.69
N TYR A 46 -7.31 1.45 5.56
CA TYR A 46 -7.83 2.67 6.16
C TYR A 46 -7.38 3.85 5.31
N CYS A 47 -8.34 4.60 4.80
CA CYS A 47 -8.09 5.83 4.07
C CYS A 47 -8.17 7.04 5.01
N GLN A 48 -7.49 8.12 4.63
CA GLN A 48 -7.54 9.41 5.33
C GLN A 48 -8.95 10.01 5.34
N ASP A 49 -9.79 9.67 4.35
CA ASP A 49 -11.21 10.07 4.24
C ASP A 49 -12.14 9.31 5.22
N ALA A 50 -11.61 8.67 6.27
CA ALA A 50 -12.32 7.78 7.21
C ALA A 50 -12.99 6.55 6.57
N ARG A 51 -12.71 6.27 5.29
CA ARG A 51 -13.20 5.07 4.59
C ARG A 51 -12.33 3.86 4.92
N VAL A 52 -12.99 2.72 5.12
CA VAL A 52 -12.31 1.44 5.39
C VAL A 52 -12.73 0.44 4.31
N TYR A 53 -11.73 -0.10 3.63
CA TYR A 53 -11.91 -1.15 2.63
C TYR A 53 -11.28 -2.45 3.13
N THR A 54 -11.71 -3.57 2.56
CA THR A 54 -11.20 -4.90 2.93
C THR A 54 -10.84 -5.65 1.67
N SER A 55 -9.66 -6.26 1.64
CA SER A 55 -9.17 -7.05 0.52
C SER A 55 -8.65 -8.40 1.02
N PRO A 56 -8.87 -9.51 0.29
CA PRO A 56 -8.21 -10.78 0.58
C PRO A 56 -6.73 -10.79 0.16
N VAL A 57 -6.24 -9.73 -0.47
CA VAL A 57 -4.84 -9.60 -0.89
C VAL A 57 -3.95 -9.50 0.35
N SER A 58 -2.81 -10.21 0.31
CA SER A 58 -1.84 -10.19 1.40
C SER A 58 -1.11 -8.85 1.48
N LEU A 59 -0.76 -8.45 2.69
CA LEU A 59 -0.07 -7.20 2.97
C LEU A 59 1.31 -7.12 2.28
N ASP A 60 1.97 -8.27 2.09
CA ASP A 60 3.22 -8.40 1.34
C ASP A 60 3.05 -8.13 -0.17
N GLU A 61 1.93 -8.59 -0.73
CA GLU A 61 1.60 -8.38 -2.14
C GLU A 61 1.17 -6.92 -2.41
N LEU A 62 0.44 -6.32 -1.46
CA LEU A 62 0.21 -4.88 -1.46
C LEU A 62 1.54 -4.13 -1.39
N GLN A 63 2.43 -4.51 -0.47
CA GLN A 63 3.74 -3.88 -0.32
C GLN A 63 4.59 -3.92 -1.61
N LYS A 64 4.51 -5.00 -2.40
CA LYS A 64 5.20 -5.08 -3.71
C LYS A 64 4.69 -4.10 -4.76
N GLY A 65 3.40 -3.74 -4.69
CA GLY A 65 2.80 -2.74 -5.58
C GLY A 65 2.93 -1.32 -5.04
N LEU A 66 3.19 -1.18 -3.75
CA LEU A 66 3.30 0.07 -3.04
C LEU A 66 4.74 0.56 -3.01
N ASP A 67 4.89 1.87 -2.94
CA ASP A 67 6.19 2.49 -2.83
C ASP A 67 6.72 2.34 -1.39
N ALA A 68 7.82 1.59 -1.22
CA ALA A 68 8.41 1.37 0.10
C ALA A 68 8.92 2.67 0.76
N ASP A 69 9.18 3.70 -0.04
CA ASP A 69 9.57 5.04 0.45
C ASP A 69 8.36 5.79 1.05
N HIS A 70 7.14 5.43 0.65
CA HIS A 70 5.91 6.04 1.15
C HIS A 70 5.19 5.19 2.20
N PHE A 71 5.50 3.90 2.32
CA PHE A 71 4.83 2.97 3.25
C PHE A 71 5.83 2.25 4.15
N PHE A 72 5.70 2.50 5.46
CA PHE A 72 6.51 1.89 6.49
C PHE A 72 5.80 0.71 7.17
N ARG A 73 6.42 -0.46 7.15
CA ARG A 73 5.88 -1.65 7.82
C ARG A 73 6.25 -1.64 9.29
N SER A 74 5.35 -1.15 10.14
CA SER A 74 5.55 -1.13 11.59
C SER A 74 5.65 -2.54 12.19
N ASN A 75 4.85 -3.50 11.70
CA ASN A 75 4.83 -4.88 12.19
C ASN A 75 4.40 -5.86 11.08
N ARG A 76 4.40 -7.17 11.37
CA ARG A 76 3.87 -8.18 10.44
C ARG A 76 2.42 -7.95 10.04
N GLN A 77 1.66 -7.23 10.86
CA GLN A 77 0.23 -6.96 10.67
C GLN A 77 -0.09 -5.53 10.21
N PHE A 78 0.89 -4.62 10.19
CA PHE A 78 0.64 -3.18 9.96
C PHE A 78 1.63 -2.59 8.97
N LEU A 79 1.10 -1.89 7.97
CA LEU A 79 1.85 -1.08 7.01
C LEU A 79 1.24 0.32 6.97
N ILE A 80 2.00 1.32 7.39
CA ILE A 80 1.55 2.69 7.64
C ILE A 80 2.09 3.58 6.55
N ALA A 81 1.28 4.47 5.98
CA ALA A 81 1.79 5.46 5.04
C ALA A 81 2.60 6.52 5.82
N ILE A 82 3.85 6.76 5.41
CA ILE A 82 4.71 7.79 6.01
C ILE A 82 4.05 9.17 5.87
N ARG A 83 3.35 9.42 4.75
CA ARG A 83 2.58 10.65 4.53
C ARG A 83 1.42 10.83 5.51
N ALA A 84 0.88 9.74 6.07
CA ALA A 84 -0.19 9.80 7.07
C ALA A 84 0.34 9.98 8.51
N ILE A 85 1.66 9.95 8.70
CA ILE A 85 2.30 10.24 9.97
C ILE A 85 2.39 11.77 10.12
N ASP A 86 1.32 12.38 10.64
CA ASP A 86 1.28 13.82 10.92
C ASP A 86 2.13 14.17 12.17
N ARG A 87 2.19 13.28 13.16
CA ARG A 87 3.00 13.45 14.39
C ARG A 87 3.52 12.13 14.93
N ILE A 88 4.81 12.10 15.23
CA ILE A 88 5.45 11.10 16.10
C ILE A 88 5.85 11.88 17.37
N PHE A 89 5.30 11.52 18.52
CA PHE A 89 5.70 12.08 19.83
C PHE A 89 6.69 11.15 20.53
#